data_AF-A0A965ATK4-F1
#
_entry.id   AF-A0A965ATK4-F1
#
_cell.length_a   1.000
_cell.length_b   1.000
_cell.length_c   1.000
_cell.angle_alpha   90.00
_cell.angle_beta   90.00
_cell.angle_gamma   90.00
#
_symmetry.space_group_name_H-M   'P 1'
#
loop_
_entity.id
_entity.type
_entity.pdbx_description
1 polymer ?
#
loop_
_entity_poly.entity_id
_entity_poly.type
_entity_poly.pdbx_seq_one_letter_code
_entity_poly.pdbx_strand_id
1 'polypeptide(L)'
;MENVITEINNGTLSSLKAMPQKDSTSDGTSTFAMSRKNYYETQTTAPSNDVLKQKKFIGGNRDASSVVARRRATEVGVGTMNSGGQPMSFTTTRDINVTNNALRRVRAGGSYVPPQKTHPASPSLDPRKYIF
;
A
#
# COMPACT_ATOMS: atom_id res chain seq x y z
N MET A 1 -33.40 -0.85 -6.25
CA MET A 1 -32.08 -0.21 -6.26
C MET A 1 -31.06 -1.33 -6.40
N GLU A 2 -30.33 -1.33 -7.51
CA GLU A 2 -29.32 -2.34 -7.80
C GLU A 2 -28.06 -2.01 -6.98
N ASN A 3 -27.58 -2.96 -6.18
CA ASN A 3 -26.39 -2.76 -5.35
C ASN A 3 -25.15 -2.84 -6.25
N VAL A 4 -24.76 -1.71 -6.84
CA VAL A 4 -23.49 -1.60 -7.56
C VAL A 4 -22.34 -1.75 -6.56
N ILE A 5 -21.48 -2.75 -6.77
CA ILE A 5 -20.23 -2.90 -6.02
C ILE A 5 -19.27 -1.80 -6.49
N THR A 6 -19.13 -0.74 -5.70
CA THR A 6 -18.29 0.43 -6.03
C THR A 6 -16.81 0.25 -5.66
N GLU A 7 -16.46 -0.79 -4.90
CA GLU A 7 -15.11 -1.02 -4.36
C GLU A 7 -14.48 -2.34 -4.88
N ILE A 8 -14.44 -2.54 -6.22
CA ILE A 8 -13.78 -3.71 -6.83
C ILE A 8 -12.26 -3.71 -6.58
N ASN A 9 -11.67 -2.52 -6.43
CA ASN A 9 -10.24 -2.35 -6.18
C ASN A 9 -9.97 -2.21 -4.67
N ASN A 10 -9.32 -3.22 -4.08
CA ASN A 10 -8.96 -3.22 -2.66
C ASN A 10 -7.78 -2.29 -2.32
N GLY A 11 -7.14 -1.66 -3.30
CA GLY A 11 -6.00 -0.76 -3.10
C GLY A 11 -6.36 0.56 -2.42
N THR A 12 -7.58 1.05 -2.58
CA THR A 12 -8.07 2.30 -1.99
C THR A 12 -9.50 2.10 -1.51
N LEU A 13 -9.77 2.30 -0.22
CA LEU A 13 -11.10 2.12 0.37
C LEU A 13 -11.54 3.38 1.12
N SER A 14 -12.84 3.62 1.14
CA SER A 14 -13.43 4.83 1.75
C SER A 14 -14.34 4.54 2.94
N SER A 15 -14.66 3.26 3.18
CA SER A 15 -15.51 2.84 4.29
C SER A 15 -14.89 3.08 5.67
N LEU A 16 -15.76 3.24 6.67
CA LEU A 16 -15.34 3.34 8.06
C LEU A 16 -14.66 2.04 8.50
N LYS A 17 -13.51 2.13 9.18
CA LYS A 17 -12.69 0.96 9.58
C LYS A 17 -12.17 0.13 8.40
N ALA A 18 -12.16 0.71 7.20
CA ALA A 18 -11.66 0.07 5.99
C ALA A 18 -10.28 -0.56 6.15
N MET A 19 -10.05 -1.60 5.37
CA MET A 19 -8.81 -2.37 5.33
C MET A 19 -8.28 -2.45 3.89
N PRO A 20 -7.62 -1.39 3.39
CA PRO A 20 -6.97 -1.42 2.09
C PRO A 20 -5.92 -2.52 2.00
N GLN A 21 -5.61 -2.90 0.77
CA GLN A 21 -4.57 -3.85 0.44
C GLN A 21 -3.23 -3.40 1.05
N LYS A 22 -2.58 -4.34 1.75
CA LYS A 22 -1.23 -4.13 2.29
C LYS A 22 -0.19 -4.37 1.21
N ASP A 23 0.97 -3.73 1.34
CA ASP A 23 2.10 -3.98 0.45
C ASP A 23 2.59 -5.43 0.55
N SER A 24 3.13 -5.94 -0.55
CA SER A 24 3.75 -7.25 -0.72
C SER A 24 4.99 -7.47 0.15
N THR A 25 5.68 -6.41 0.58
CA THR A 25 6.83 -6.51 1.50
C THR A 25 6.41 -6.58 2.97
N SER A 26 5.19 -7.02 3.26
CA SER A 26 4.75 -7.29 4.64
C SER A 26 5.66 -8.36 5.24
N ASP A 27 6.13 -8.15 6.47
CA ASP A 27 6.95 -9.09 7.25
C ASP A 27 6.23 -10.41 7.63
N GLY A 28 5.10 -10.71 6.99
CA GLY A 28 4.23 -11.86 7.29
C GLY A 28 3.58 -11.81 8.67
N THR A 29 3.82 -10.78 9.49
CA THR A 29 3.35 -10.75 10.86
C THR A 29 1.92 -10.21 10.95
N SER A 30 1.22 -10.61 12.02
CA SER A 30 -0.13 -10.12 12.33
C SER A 30 -0.13 -8.84 13.17
N THR A 31 1.03 -8.23 13.44
CA THR A 31 1.19 -7.12 14.40
C THR A 31 0.31 -5.92 14.06
N PHE A 32 0.23 -5.54 12.79
CA PHE A 32 -0.62 -4.45 12.32
C PHE A 32 -2.12 -4.75 12.51
N ALA A 33 -2.57 -5.94 12.11
CA ALA A 33 -3.96 -6.35 12.22
C ALA A 33 -4.37 -6.48 13.70
N MET A 34 -3.52 -7.08 14.54
CA MET A 34 -3.70 -7.19 15.98
C MET A 34 -3.73 -5.82 16.67
N SER A 35 -2.87 -4.89 16.26
CA SER A 35 -2.87 -3.52 16.80
C SER A 35 -4.20 -2.81 16.54
N ARG A 36 -4.75 -2.94 15.33
CA ARG A 36 -6.08 -2.40 15.01
C ARG A 36 -7.20 -3.10 15.75
N LYS A 37 -7.16 -4.43 15.88
CA LYS A 37 -8.13 -5.20 16.68
C LYS A 37 -8.11 -4.73 18.13
N ASN A 38 -6.92 -4.64 18.74
CA ASN A 38 -6.76 -4.19 20.12
C ASN A 38 -7.27 -2.77 20.29
N TYR A 39 -6.98 -1.86 19.36
CA TYR A 39 -7.54 -0.51 19.40
C TYR A 39 -9.06 -0.54 19.34
N TYR A 40 -9.65 -1.29 18.40
CA TYR A 40 -11.10 -1.43 18.29
C TYR A 40 -11.74 -1.93 19.59
N GLU A 41 -11.14 -2.95 20.21
CA GLU A 41 -11.67 -3.59 21.43
C GLU A 41 -11.47 -2.73 22.68
N THR A 42 -10.46 -1.86 22.70
CA THR A 42 -10.11 -1.02 23.86
C THR A 42 -10.56 0.43 23.73
N GLN A 43 -11.02 0.86 22.55
CA GLN A 43 -11.62 2.16 22.32
C GLN A 43 -12.96 2.23 23.05
N THR A 44 -12.91 2.50 24.34
CA THR A 44 -14.07 2.94 25.10
C THR A 44 -14.50 4.31 24.57
N THR A 45 -15.81 4.55 24.48
CA THR A 45 -16.38 5.87 24.26
C THR A 45 -15.71 6.87 25.18
N ALA A 46 -15.42 8.08 24.68
CA ALA A 46 -14.72 9.11 25.45
C ALA A 46 -15.30 9.17 26.88
N PRO A 47 -14.48 8.92 27.91
CA PRO A 47 -15.00 8.85 29.27
C PRO A 47 -15.64 10.19 29.61
N SER A 48 -16.85 10.16 30.19
CA SER A 48 -17.48 11.39 30.67
C SER A 48 -16.54 12.06 31.70
N ASN A 49 -16.68 13.37 31.87
CA ASN A 49 -15.86 14.14 32.83
C ASN A 49 -15.89 13.55 34.25
N ASP A 50 -16.93 12.81 34.61
CA ASP A 50 -17.06 12.13 35.90
C ASP A 50 -16.13 10.93 36.06
N VAL A 51 -15.87 10.18 34.97
CA VAL A 51 -14.90 9.06 34.95
C VAL A 51 -13.45 9.58 34.97
N LEU A 52 -13.21 10.78 34.43
CA LEU A 52 -11.88 11.42 34.44
C LEU A 52 -11.49 11.93 35.83
N LYS A 53 -12.46 12.33 36.66
CA LYS A 53 -12.26 12.87 38.02
C LYS A 53 -12.08 11.81 39.11
N GLN A 54 -12.38 10.54 38.84
CA GLN A 54 -12.11 9.47 39.79
C GLN A 54 -10.59 9.28 39.94
N LYS A 55 -10.11 9.13 41.19
CA LYS A 55 -8.70 8.77 41.46
C LYS A 55 -8.42 7.42 40.78
N LYS A 56 -7.83 7.45 39.60
CA LYS A 56 -7.55 6.25 38.82
C LYS A 56 -6.49 5.44 39.57
N PHE A 57 -6.82 4.20 39.90
CA PHE A 57 -5.87 3.23 40.39
C PHE A 57 -4.65 3.20 39.46
N ILE A 58 -3.46 3.48 40.01
CA ILE A 58 -2.19 3.49 39.26
C ILE A 58 -1.71 2.06 38.97
N GLY A 59 -2.32 1.05 39.56
CA GLY A 59 -1.89 -0.34 39.44
C GLY A 59 -2.21 -0.95 38.08
N GLY A 60 -1.15 -1.34 37.40
CA GLY A 60 -1.12 -2.02 36.12
C GLY A 60 0.34 -2.10 35.67
N ASN A 61 0.65 -3.00 34.74
CA ASN A 61 2.00 -3.07 34.19
C ASN A 61 2.32 -1.74 33.45
N ARG A 62 3.41 -1.08 33.86
CA ARG A 62 3.96 0.16 33.28
C ARG A 62 5.38 -0.03 32.73
N ASP A 63 5.80 -1.28 32.53
CA ASP A 63 7.06 -1.60 31.91
C ASP A 63 7.12 -0.94 30.54
N ALA A 64 8.30 -0.45 30.16
CA ALA A 64 8.47 0.33 28.93
C ALA A 64 7.93 -0.41 27.69
N SER A 65 8.11 -1.73 27.62
CA SER A 65 7.58 -2.60 26.55
C SER A 65 6.05 -2.55 26.46
N SER A 66 5.35 -2.63 27.59
CA SER A 66 3.90 -2.61 27.65
C SER A 66 3.32 -1.24 27.25
N VAL A 67 3.98 -0.16 27.65
CA VAL A 67 3.60 1.22 27.30
C VAL A 67 3.80 1.47 25.81
N VAL A 68 4.95 1.05 25.27
CA VAL A 68 5.26 1.18 23.84
C VAL A 68 4.28 0.35 23.00
N ALA A 69 3.98 -0.89 23.40
CA ALA A 69 3.00 -1.73 22.71
C ALA A 69 1.60 -1.09 22.68
N ARG A 70 1.16 -0.51 23.80
CA ARG A 70 -0.15 0.17 23.89
C ARG A 70 -0.20 1.43 23.03
N ARG A 71 0.82 2.29 23.13
CA ARG A 71 0.93 3.51 22.31
C ARG A 71 0.94 3.17 20.83
N ARG A 72 1.73 2.17 20.43
CA ARG A 72 1.75 1.67 19.05
C ARG A 72 0.36 1.26 18.57
N ALA A 73 -0.40 0.52 19.38
CA ALA A 73 -1.76 0.14 19.01
C ALA A 73 -2.68 1.36 18.84
N THR A 74 -2.55 2.38 19.71
CA THR A 74 -3.28 3.65 19.59
C THR A 74 -2.95 4.39 18.29
N GLU A 75 -1.67 4.60 17.98
CA GLU A 75 -1.25 5.30 16.77
C GLU A 75 -1.68 4.57 15.50
N VAL A 76 -1.55 3.24 15.48
CA VAL A 76 -2.03 2.42 14.37
C VAL A 76 -3.54 2.54 14.23
N GLY A 77 -4.30 2.49 15.33
CA GLY A 77 -5.76 2.65 15.29
C GLY A 77 -6.21 4.02 14.77
N VAL A 78 -5.67 5.10 15.34
CA VAL A 78 -6.01 6.48 14.95
C VAL A 78 -5.65 6.73 13.48
N GLY A 79 -4.46 6.32 13.05
CA GLY A 79 -3.96 6.60 11.69
C GLY A 79 -4.56 5.72 10.60
N THR A 80 -5.18 4.58 10.91
CA THR A 80 -5.56 3.57 9.91
C THR A 80 -7.02 3.13 9.92
N MET A 81 -7.87 3.76 10.73
CA MET A 81 -9.29 3.40 10.82
C MET A 81 -10.23 4.25 9.97
N ASN A 82 -9.69 5.13 9.12
CA ASN A 82 -10.47 5.97 8.22
C ASN A 82 -11.72 6.61 8.88
N SER A 83 -11.52 7.22 10.05
CA SER A 83 -12.63 7.76 10.84
C SER A 83 -13.41 8.87 10.13
N GLY A 84 -12.81 9.50 9.12
CA GLY A 84 -13.40 10.59 8.34
C GLY A 84 -14.03 10.17 7.01
N GLY A 85 -14.10 8.85 6.72
CA GLY A 85 -14.65 8.34 5.46
C GLY A 85 -13.93 8.83 4.21
N GLN A 86 -12.65 9.18 4.33
CA GLN A 86 -11.83 9.66 3.23
C GLN A 86 -11.22 8.48 2.48
N PRO A 87 -10.79 8.65 1.21
CA PRO A 87 -10.04 7.61 0.52
C PRO A 87 -8.74 7.28 1.28
N MET A 88 -8.59 6.02 1.70
CA MET A 88 -7.42 5.52 2.44
C MET A 88 -6.72 4.42 1.64
N SER A 89 -5.39 4.44 1.62
CA SER A 89 -4.54 3.39 1.07
C SER A 89 -3.30 3.17 1.93
N PHE A 90 -2.83 1.92 2.01
CA PHE A 90 -1.55 1.58 2.64
C PHE A 90 -0.41 1.44 1.64
N THR A 91 -0.71 1.53 0.35
CA THR A 91 0.26 1.47 -0.73
C THR A 91 0.15 2.74 -1.56
N THR A 92 1.24 3.13 -2.20
CA THR A 92 1.16 4.18 -3.23
C THR A 92 0.84 3.54 -4.57
N THR A 93 -0.11 4.10 -5.31
CA THR A 93 -0.38 3.68 -6.71
C THR A 93 0.81 3.99 -7.62
N ARG A 94 1.63 5.00 -7.27
CA ARG A 94 2.83 5.40 -8.02
C ARG A 94 3.94 5.82 -7.07
N ASP A 95 4.93 4.94 -6.88
CA ASP A 95 6.15 5.29 -6.15
C ASP A 95 7.10 6.08 -7.06
N ILE A 96 7.26 7.37 -6.74
CA ILE A 96 8.18 8.27 -7.45
C ILE A 96 9.62 7.74 -7.41
N ASN A 97 10.03 7.10 -6.32
CA ASN A 97 11.38 6.57 -6.16
C ASN A 97 11.64 5.37 -7.07
N VAL A 98 10.64 4.49 -7.27
CA VAL A 98 10.74 3.39 -8.23
C VAL A 98 10.95 3.94 -9.64
N THR A 99 10.16 4.94 -10.04
CA THR A 99 10.29 5.57 -11.37
C THR A 99 11.63 6.28 -11.55
N ASN A 100 12.08 7.02 -10.53
CA ASN A 100 13.37 7.71 -10.56
C ASN A 100 14.55 6.73 -10.62
N ASN A 101 14.48 5.63 -9.86
CA ASN A 101 15.50 4.58 -9.89
C ASN A 101 15.54 3.90 -11.27
N ALA A 102 14.38 3.55 -11.83
CA ALA A 102 14.30 3.01 -13.19
C ALA A 102 14.91 3.97 -14.23
N LEU A 103 14.56 5.26 -14.17
CA LEU A 103 15.14 6.29 -15.05
C LEU A 103 16.66 6.41 -14.88
N ARG A 104 17.17 6.36 -13.65
CA ARG A 104 18.62 6.37 -13.39
C ARG A 104 19.30 5.14 -13.99
N ARG A 105 18.72 3.94 -13.85
CA ARG A 105 19.26 2.71 -14.47
C ARG A 105 19.27 2.80 -16.00
N VAL A 106 18.21 3.32 -16.61
CA VAL A 106 18.13 3.52 -18.06
C VAL A 106 19.19 4.52 -18.54
N ARG A 107 19.40 5.62 -17.80
CA ARG A 107 20.41 6.64 -18.14
C ARG A 107 21.84 6.16 -17.91
N ALA A 108 22.09 5.43 -16.82
CA ALA A 108 23.42 4.94 -16.47
C ALA A 108 23.83 3.70 -17.27
N GLY A 109 22.90 2.76 -17.49
CA GLY A 109 23.14 1.53 -18.23
C GLY A 109 22.95 1.64 -19.74
N GLY A 110 22.27 2.69 -20.21
CA GLY A 110 21.83 2.83 -21.59
C GLY A 110 20.61 1.94 -21.89
N SER A 111 19.67 2.46 -22.68
CA SER A 111 18.62 1.64 -23.29
C SER A 111 19.14 1.12 -24.63
N TYR A 112 19.32 -0.20 -24.76
CA TYR A 112 19.68 -0.82 -26.03
C TYR A 112 18.41 -1.35 -26.70
N VAL A 113 17.96 -0.69 -27.76
CA VAL A 113 16.94 -1.25 -28.67
C VAL A 113 17.70 -1.92 -29.81
N PRO A 114 17.58 -3.25 -29.98
CA PRO A 114 18.22 -3.92 -31.10
C PRO A 114 17.67 -3.35 -32.42
N PRO A 115 18.53 -3.09 -33.43
CA PRO A 115 18.06 -2.63 -34.73
C PRO A 115 17.01 -3.60 -35.28
N GLN A 116 15.95 -3.05 -35.87
CA GLN A 116 14.97 -3.86 -36.57
C GLN A 116 15.68 -4.69 -37.65
N LYS A 117 15.51 -6.01 -37.62
CA LYS A 117 15.97 -6.88 -38.69
C LYS A 117 15.10 -6.60 -39.92
N THR A 118 15.53 -5.67 -40.77
CA THR A 118 15.02 -5.62 -42.14
C THR A 118 15.52 -6.87 -42.84
N HIS A 119 14.62 -7.74 -43.30
CA HIS A 119 14.99 -8.77 -44.25
C HIS A 119 15.75 -8.08 -45.40
N PRO A 120 16.92 -8.58 -45.83
CA PRO A 120 17.55 -8.04 -47.03
C PRO A 120 16.50 -8.11 -48.13
N ALA A 121 16.26 -6.98 -48.79
CA ALA A 121 15.38 -6.95 -49.95
C ALA A 121 15.78 -8.12 -50.85
N SER A 122 14.81 -8.97 -51.22
CA SER A 122 15.04 -10.10 -52.11
C SER A 122 15.89 -9.60 -53.29
N PRO A 123 17.00 -10.28 -53.64
CA PRO A 123 17.77 -9.86 -54.79
C PRO A 123 16.81 -9.86 -55.98
N SER A 124 16.62 -8.68 -56.58
CA SER A 124 15.92 -8.53 -57.85
C SER A 124 16.49 -9.56 -58.80
N LEU A 125 15.70 -10.57 -59.15
CA LEU A 125 16.04 -11.51 -60.21
C LEU A 125 16.22 -10.67 -61.47
N ASP A 126 17.47 -10.43 -61.90
CA ASP A 126 17.73 -9.79 -63.18
C ASP A 126 17.22 -10.74 -64.27
N PRO A 127 16.16 -10.37 -65.02
CA PRO A 127 15.57 -11.24 -66.03
C PRO A 127 16.54 -11.58 -67.17
N ARG A 128 17.70 -10.91 -67.28
CA ARG A 128 18.73 -11.21 -68.29
C ARG A 128 19.58 -12.44 -67.98
N LYS A 129 19.53 -12.97 -66.76
CA LYS A 129 20.35 -14.14 -66.37
C LYS A 129 19.80 -15.47 -66.88
N TYR A 130 18.58 -15.50 -67.41
CA TYR A 130 17.88 -16.72 -67.84
C TYR A 130 17.38 -16.69 -69.29
N ILE A 131 17.93 -15.82 -70.13
CA ILE A 131 17.67 -15.84 -71.58
C ILE A 131 18.92 -16.40 -72.25
N PHE A 132 18.72 -17.47 -73.01
CA PHE A 132 19.70 -18.38 -73.63
C PHE A 132 20.94 -17.72 -74.25
#